data_AF-A0A0F4NJQ5-F1
#
_entry.id   AF-A0A0F4NJQ5-F1
#
_cell.length_a   1.000
_cell.length_b   1.000
_cell.length_c   1.000
_cell.angle_alpha   90.00
_cell.angle_beta   90.00
_cell.angle_gamma   90.00
#
_symmetry.space_group_name_H-M   'P 1'
#
loop_
_entity.id
_entity.type
_entity.pdbx_description
1 polymer ?
#
loop_
_entity_poly.entity_id
_entity_poly.type
_entity_poly.pdbx_seq_one_letter_code
_entity_poly.pdbx_strand_id
1 'polypeptide(L)'
;MQSSFAIYTNHHPVADDLVNDWFDEVKHQKEIYFSNSTQYLKLRLEHLRGNIRIINFELEGDFYQIQEDGHIFPVPYEYFDVAFKLRLEINNLINDRQTKAET
;
A
#
# COMPACT_ATOMS: atom_id res chain seq x y z
N MET A 1 -1.94 2.83 -13.36
CA MET A 1 -1.27 2.07 -12.28
C MET A 1 -2.20 1.99 -11.09
N GLN A 2 -2.40 0.81 -10.51
CA GLN A 2 -3.21 0.60 -9.31
C GLN A 2 -2.56 1.29 -8.10
N SER A 3 -3.37 1.79 -7.18
CA SER A 3 -2.90 2.29 -5.88
C SER A 3 -2.79 1.16 -4.87
N SER A 4 -1.69 1.14 -4.13
CA SER A 4 -1.39 0.15 -3.09
C SER A 4 -1.32 0.78 -1.70
N PHE A 5 -1.62 -0.03 -0.69
CA PHE A 5 -1.45 0.27 0.73
C PHE A 5 -0.31 -0.61 1.26
N ALA A 6 0.63 -0.01 1.98
CA ALA A 6 1.74 -0.76 2.56
C ALA A 6 1.54 -0.86 4.08
N ILE A 7 1.53 -2.08 4.61
CA ILE A 7 1.18 -2.39 5.99
C ILE A 7 2.37 -3.08 6.67
N TYR A 8 2.86 -2.48 7.75
CA TYR A 8 3.90 -3.09 8.56
C TYR A 8 3.33 -4.24 9.40
N THR A 9 4.02 -5.38 9.39
CA THR A 9 3.65 -6.58 10.15
C THR A 9 4.88 -7.40 10.49
N ASN A 10 4.91 -8.06 11.64
CA ASN A 10 6.05 -8.89 12.05
C ASN A 10 6.12 -10.26 11.36
N HIS A 11 5.21 -10.57 10.43
CA HIS A 11 5.01 -11.92 9.91
C HIS A 11 5.59 -12.16 8.50
N HIS A 12 6.20 -11.15 7.87
CA HIS A 12 6.70 -11.24 6.49
C HIS A 12 8.18 -10.81 6.31
N PRO A 13 9.12 -11.35 7.12
CA PRO A 13 10.54 -11.05 6.96
C PRO A 13 11.08 -11.60 5.65
N VAL A 14 11.83 -10.74 4.96
CA VAL A 14 12.55 -11.08 3.73
C VAL A 14 14.02 -10.68 3.92
N ALA A 15 14.93 -11.59 3.59
CA ALA A 15 16.35 -11.31 3.60
C ALA A 15 16.72 -10.25 2.53
N ASP A 16 17.74 -9.43 2.80
CA ASP A 16 18.07 -8.27 1.96
C ASP A 16 18.38 -8.65 0.51
N ASP A 17 18.99 -9.81 0.28
CA ASP A 17 19.33 -10.35 -1.03
C ASP A 17 18.10 -10.79 -1.84
N LEU A 18 16.98 -11.07 -1.17
CA LEU A 18 15.71 -11.49 -1.79
C LEU A 18 14.70 -10.34 -1.95
N VAL A 19 15.07 -9.09 -1.59
CA VAL A 19 14.13 -7.97 -1.59
C VAL A 19 13.60 -7.61 -2.99
N ASN A 20 14.38 -7.87 -4.05
CA ASN A 20 13.92 -7.61 -5.42
C ASN A 20 12.87 -8.63 -5.86
N ASP A 21 13.09 -9.91 -5.57
CA ASP A 21 12.14 -10.98 -5.89
C ASP A 21 10.82 -10.76 -5.14
N TRP A 22 10.90 -10.47 -3.84
CA TRP A 22 9.75 -10.09 -3.05
C TRP A 22 9.01 -8.88 -3.63
N PHE A 23 9.73 -7.84 -4.07
CA PHE A 23 9.09 -6.67 -4.66
C PHE A 23 8.32 -7.04 -5.94
N ASP A 24 8.89 -7.87 -6.80
CA ASP A 24 8.25 -8.31 -8.04
C ASP A 24 6.97 -9.10 -7.79
N GLU A 25 6.89 -9.84 -6.69
CA GLU A 25 5.68 -10.55 -6.25
C GLU A 25 4.57 -9.60 -5.76
N VAL A 26 4.94 -8.50 -5.09
CA VAL A 26 3.96 -7.63 -4.40
C VAL A 26 3.60 -6.35 -5.13
N LYS A 27 4.39 -5.89 -6.12
CA LYS A 27 4.22 -4.57 -6.76
C LYS A 27 2.87 -4.32 -7.45
N HIS A 28 2.12 -5.39 -7.74
CA HIS A 28 0.79 -5.33 -8.35
C HIS A 28 -0.35 -5.58 -7.34
N GLN A 29 -0.02 -5.79 -6.06
CA GLN A 29 -1.00 -6.06 -5.03
C GLN A 29 -1.61 -4.77 -4.49
N LYS A 30 -2.88 -4.84 -4.08
CA LYS A 30 -3.59 -3.73 -3.43
C LYS A 30 -3.07 -3.48 -2.02
N GLU A 31 -2.76 -4.54 -1.30
CA GLU A 31 -2.25 -4.51 0.07
C GLU A 31 -0.90 -5.22 0.07
N ILE A 32 0.12 -4.54 0.57
CA ILE A 32 1.49 -5.02 0.58
C ILE A 32 1.96 -5.08 2.01
N TYR A 33 2.27 -6.29 2.46
CA TYR A 33 2.81 -6.53 3.79
C TYR A 33 4.33 -6.46 3.75
N PHE A 34 4.91 -5.71 4.68
CA PHE A 34 6.36 -5.61 4.86
C PHE A 34 6.70 -5.66 6.35
N SER A 35 7.93 -6.01 6.69
CA SER A 35 8.32 -6.23 8.09
C SER A 35 9.71 -5.72 8.44
N ASN A 36 10.46 -5.16 7.48
CA ASN A 36 11.80 -4.64 7.75
C ASN A 36 12.12 -3.36 6.97
N SER A 37 13.21 -2.71 7.36
CA SER A 37 13.66 -1.45 6.77
C SER A 37 14.05 -1.59 5.29
N THR A 38 14.60 -2.72 4.88
CA THR A 38 15.02 -2.96 3.49
C THR A 38 13.81 -3.01 2.55
N GLN A 39 12.77 -3.73 2.94
CA GLN A 39 11.48 -3.76 2.24
C GLN A 39 10.83 -2.37 2.20
N TYR A 40 10.82 -1.65 3.32
CA TYR A 40 10.31 -0.29 3.39
C TYR A 40 11.05 0.64 2.41
N LEU A 41 12.39 0.64 2.42
CA LEU A 41 13.20 1.46 1.53
C LEU A 41 12.96 1.09 0.05
N LYS A 42 12.86 -0.21 -0.26
CA LYS A 42 12.53 -0.68 -1.60
C LYS A 42 11.18 -0.13 -2.06
N LEU A 43 10.13 -0.25 -1.25
CA LEU A 43 8.80 0.30 -1.56
C LEU A 43 8.83 1.81 -1.82
N ARG A 44 9.58 2.56 -0.99
CA ARG A 44 9.74 4.01 -1.14
C ARG A 44 10.46 4.38 -2.43
N LEU A 45 11.57 3.70 -2.75
CA LEU A 45 12.35 3.96 -3.96
C LEU A 45 11.55 3.67 -5.23
N GLU A 46 10.86 2.53 -5.27
CA GLU A 46 10.06 2.14 -6.43
C GLU A 46 8.83 3.04 -6.59
N HIS A 47 8.30 3.57 -5.48
CA HIS A 47 7.25 4.57 -5.54
C HIS A 47 7.72 5.88 -6.19
N LEU A 48 8.87 6.41 -5.75
CA LEU A 48 9.47 7.62 -6.32
C LEU A 48 9.84 7.47 -7.81
N ARG A 49 10.16 6.23 -8.24
CA ARG A 49 10.42 5.89 -9.64
C ARG A 49 9.14 5.73 -10.48
N GLY A 50 7.97 5.71 -9.85
CA GLY A 50 6.69 5.49 -10.53
C GLY A 50 6.41 4.03 -10.91
N ASN A 51 7.15 3.07 -10.33
CA ASN A 51 6.94 1.64 -10.56
C ASN A 51 5.82 1.06 -9.69
N ILE A 52 5.46 1.75 -8.61
CA ILE A 52 4.32 1.45 -7.74
C ILE A 52 3.69 2.76 -7.22
N ARG A 53 2.38 2.79 -6.99
CA ARG A 53 1.70 3.96 -6.41
C ARG A 53 1.23 3.60 -5.02
N ILE A 54 2.08 3.82 -4.03
CA ILE A 54 1.68 3.68 -2.64
C ILE A 54 0.98 4.98 -2.25
N ILE A 55 -0.21 4.88 -1.67
CA ILE A 55 -0.97 6.05 -1.22
C ILE A 55 -0.82 6.25 0.28
N ASN A 56 -0.80 5.15 1.04
CA ASN A 56 -0.72 5.18 2.50
C ASN A 56 0.25 4.11 3.04
N PHE A 57 0.86 4.40 4.18
CA PHE A 57 1.58 3.46 5.03
C PHE A 57 0.88 3.29 6.37
N GLU A 58 0.92 2.07 6.88
CA GLU A 58 0.72 1.78 8.31
C GLU A 58 2.06 1.30 8.89
N LEU A 59 2.54 1.97 9.94
CA LEU A 59 3.76 1.63 10.68
C LEU A 59 3.40 1.54 12.16
N GLU A 60 3.50 0.35 12.74
CA GLU A 60 3.27 0.13 14.19
C GLU A 60 1.93 0.68 14.72
N GLY A 61 0.89 0.71 13.88
CA GLY A 61 -0.44 1.25 14.21
C GLY A 61 -0.62 2.74 13.90
N ASP A 62 0.44 3.45 13.53
CA ASP A 62 0.38 4.82 13.02
C ASP A 62 0.21 4.84 11.50
N PHE A 63 -0.61 5.79 11.02
CA PHE A 63 -0.93 5.91 9.61
C PHE A 63 -0.28 7.14 8.99
N TYR A 64 0.21 6.95 7.77
CA TYR A 64 0.87 8.01 7.02
C TYR A 64 0.35 8.03 5.59
N GLN A 65 0.12 9.22 5.07
CA GLN A 65 -0.20 9.44 3.66
C GLN A 65 1.05 9.84 2.89
N ILE A 66 1.23 9.29 1.70
CA ILE A 66 2.25 9.75 0.76
C ILE A 66 1.58 10.71 -0.22
N GLN A 67 2.07 11.94 -0.28
CA GLN A 67 1.65 12.93 -1.25
C GLN A 67 2.28 12.68 -2.62
N GLU A 68 1.76 13.33 -3.67
CA GLU A 68 2.23 13.13 -5.05
C GLU A 68 3.69 13.56 -5.26
N ASP A 69 4.20 14.46 -4.41
CA ASP A 69 5.60 14.89 -4.37
C ASP A 69 6.50 13.93 -3.57
N GLY A 70 5.93 12.86 -3.01
CA GLY A 70 6.63 11.86 -2.22
C GLY A 70 6.77 12.21 -0.74
N HIS A 71 6.31 13.37 -0.26
CA HIS A 71 6.34 13.70 1.17
C HIS A 71 5.37 12.80 1.96
N ILE A 72 5.80 12.45 3.18
CA ILE A 72 5.04 11.60 4.10
C ILE A 72 4.40 12.48 5.17
N PHE A 73 3.08 12.40 5.32
CA PHE A 73 2.33 13.14 6.33
C PHE A 73 1.67 12.17 7.31
N PRO A 74 1.85 12.35 8.63
CA PRO A 74 1.12 11.57 9.61
C PRO A 74 -0.37 11.93 9.54
N VAL A 75 -1.23 10.92 9.60
CA VAL A 75 -2.68 11.07 9.56
C VAL A 75 -3.25 10.59 10.90
N PRO A 76 -4.08 11.40 11.59
CA PRO A 76 -4.75 10.92 12.80
C PRO A 76 -5.61 9.70 12.49
N TYR A 77 -5.49 8.65 13.31
CA TYR A 77 -6.19 7.37 13.16
C TYR A 77 -7.69 7.51 12.87
N GLU A 78 -8.34 8.49 13.53
CA GLU A 78 -9.77 8.79 13.44
C GLU A 78 -10.23 9.24 12.04
N TYR A 79 -9.35 9.89 11.27
CA TYR A 79 -9.63 10.28 9.88
C TYR A 79 -9.39 9.14 8.89
N PHE A 80 -8.53 8.18 9.27
CA PHE A 80 -8.16 7.07 8.40
C PHE A 80 -9.21 5.97 8.40
N ASP A 81 -9.72 5.52 9.55
CA ASP A 81 -10.63 4.36 9.59
C ASP A 81 -11.92 4.61 8.76
N VAL A 82 -12.45 5.85 8.80
CA VAL A 82 -13.62 6.24 8.01
C VAL A 82 -13.29 6.35 6.52
N ALA A 83 -12.21 7.06 6.15
CA ALA A 83 -11.83 7.24 4.75
C ALA A 83 -11.35 5.93 4.10
N PHE A 84 -10.69 5.06 4.86
CA PHE A 84 -10.22 3.74 4.46
C PHE A 84 -11.39 2.79 4.25
N LYS A 85 -12.29 2.65 5.23
CA LYS A 85 -13.51 1.84 5.08
C LYS A 85 -14.36 2.33 3.91
N LEU A 86 -14.59 3.65 3.81
CA LEU A 86 -15.29 4.25 2.67
C LEU A 86 -14.60 3.92 1.35
N ARG A 87 -13.28 4.01 1.26
CA ARG A 87 -12.56 3.74 0.02
C ARG A 87 -12.51 2.26 -0.33
N LEU A 88 -12.42 1.38 0.67
CA LEU A 88 -12.52 -0.07 0.47
C LEU A 88 -13.91 -0.42 -0.06
N GLU A 89 -14.95 0.16 0.54
CA GLU A 89 -16.35 -0.08 0.21
C GLU A 89 -16.74 0.51 -1.15
N ILE A 90 -16.27 1.71 -1.49
CA ILE A 90 -16.41 2.30 -2.84
C ILE A 90 -15.74 1.40 -3.89
N ASN A 91 -14.53 0.90 -3.63
CA ASN A 91 -13.84 0.02 -4.58
C ASN A 91 -14.56 -1.32 -4.74
N ASN A 92 -15.08 -1.89 -3.66
CA ASN A 92 -15.90 -3.12 -3.73
C ASN A 92 -17.18 -2.88 -4.56
N LEU A 93 -17.87 -1.75 -4.35
CA LEU A 93 -19.05 -1.36 -5.11
C LEU A 93 -18.76 -1.14 -6.61
N ILE A 94 -17.59 -0.58 -6.95
CA ILE A 94 -17.17 -0.41 -8.35
C ILE A 94 -16.92 -1.77 -9.00
N ASN A 95 -16.21 -2.67 -8.32
CA ASN A 95 -15.89 -4.00 -8.83
C ASN A 95 -17.14 -4.88 -8.99
N ASP A 96 -18.10 -4.80 -8.06
CA ASP A 96 -19.40 -5.48 -8.13
C ASP A 96 -20.27 -4.98 -9.28
N ARG A 97 -20.17 -3.69 -9.62
CA ARG A 97 -20.88 -3.12 -10.78
C ARG A 97 -20.27 -3.55 -12.10
N GLN A 98 -18.95 -3.70 -12.17
CA GLN A 98 -18.26 -4.16 -13.36
C GLN A 98 -18.58 -5.64 -13.67
N THR A 99 -18.56 -6.51 -12.66
CA THR A 99 -18.95 -7.93 -12.82
C THR A 99 -20.41 -8.12 -13.23
N LYS A 100 -21.34 -7.29 -12.71
CA LYS A 100 -22.76 -7.32 -13.10
C LYS A 100 -23.06 -6.71 -14.47
N ALA A 101 -22.17 -5.89 -15.03
CA ALA A 101 -22.34 -5.32 -16.37
C ALA A 101 -21.87 -6.27 -17.49
N GLU A 102 -21.09 -7.30 -17.14
CA GLU A 102 -20.53 -8.29 -18.06
C GLU A 102 -21.34 -9.60 -18.11
N THR A 103 -22.48 -9.66 -17.43
CA THR A 103 -23.44 -10.80 -17.43
C THR A 103 -24.79 -10.38 -18.00
#